data_AF-A0A7X6PLT0-F1
#
_entry.id   AF-A0A7X6PLT0-F1
#
_cell.length_a   1.000
_cell.length_b   1.000
_cell.length_c   1.000
_cell.angle_alpha   90.00
_cell.angle_beta   90.00
_cell.angle_gamma   90.00
#
_symmetry.space_group_name_H-M   'P 1'
#
loop_
_entity.id
_entity.type
_entity.pdbx_description
1 polymer ?
#
loop_
_entity_poly.entity_id
_entity_poly.type
_entity_poly.pdbx_seq_one_letter_code
_entity_poly.pdbx_strand_id
1 'polypeptide(L)'
;MTDTPPTGRAARFTLDPLPSRELAAMIAYILTSSETARRAGAMAGITAEWSPVPAPVVHPVRFSITRAGDPAPGVFPADVRDVYLIAALSPSFAAGPGGPNHFGVATSYAHARHLAHVYMAAPPPSRRHGYIMRPAGHLEPAAWSSRAARRSFIRSLTT
;
A
#
# COMPACT_ATOMS: atom_id res chain seq x y z
N MET A 1 -16.78 15.48 -1.54
CA MET A 1 -16.76 14.47 -2.64
C MET A 1 -17.03 13.12 -2.02
N THR A 2 -18.08 12.43 -2.44
CA THR A 2 -18.42 11.09 -1.96
C THR A 2 -17.36 10.09 -2.41
N ASP A 3 -16.57 9.60 -1.46
CA ASP A 3 -15.44 8.69 -1.65
C ASP A 3 -15.92 7.23 -1.78
N THR A 4 -16.98 7.03 -2.55
CA THR A 4 -17.60 5.73 -2.77
C THR A 4 -16.98 5.09 -4.01
N PRO A 5 -16.51 3.82 -3.94
CA PRO A 5 -15.92 3.17 -5.09
C PRO A 5 -16.95 2.98 -6.22
N PRO A 6 -16.53 3.04 -7.50
CA PRO A 6 -17.38 2.62 -8.61
C PRO A 6 -17.75 1.15 -8.47
N THR A 7 -19.04 0.83 -8.57
CA THR A 7 -19.53 -0.55 -8.45
C THR A 7 -18.99 -1.42 -9.58
N GLY A 8 -18.38 -2.56 -9.23
CA GLY A 8 -18.04 -3.65 -10.15
C GLY A 8 -16.85 -3.44 -11.11
N ARG A 9 -16.15 -2.30 -11.09
CA ARG A 9 -14.94 -2.06 -11.91
C ARG A 9 -13.82 -1.40 -11.10
N ALA A 10 -12.58 -1.71 -11.47
CA ALA A 10 -11.42 -1.03 -10.90
C ALA A 10 -11.49 0.49 -11.15
N ALA A 11 -11.38 1.30 -10.10
CA ALA A 11 -11.30 2.74 -10.21
C ALA A 11 -9.94 3.12 -10.79
N ARG A 12 -9.90 3.96 -11.82
CA ARG A 12 -8.66 4.40 -12.47
C ARG A 12 -8.56 5.91 -12.40
N PHE A 13 -7.37 6.41 -12.07
CA PHE A 13 -7.09 7.83 -12.00
C PHE A 13 -5.61 8.07 -12.26
N THR A 14 -5.24 9.33 -12.49
CA THR A 14 -3.85 9.76 -12.67
C THR A 14 -3.52 10.77 -11.58
N LEU A 15 -2.32 10.68 -11.01
CA LEU A 15 -1.79 11.70 -10.11
C LEU A 15 -0.58 12.36 -10.77
N ASP A 16 -0.51 13.68 -10.64
CA ASP A 16 0.68 14.46 -10.95
C ASP A 16 1.73 14.34 -9.83
N PRO A 17 3.00 14.71 -10.09
CA PRO A 17 4.02 14.81 -9.06
C PRO A 17 3.55 15.64 -7.87
N LEU A 18 3.88 15.18 -6.66
CA LEU A 18 3.52 15.89 -5.44
C LEU A 18 4.23 17.25 -5.37
N PRO A 19 3.53 18.33 -4.98
CA PRO A 19 4.19 19.60 -4.69
C PRO A 19 5.14 19.44 -3.49
N SER A 20 6.20 20.24 -3.43
CA SER A 20 7.31 20.04 -2.47
C SER A 20 6.87 19.91 -1.01
N ARG A 21 5.85 20.67 -0.59
CA ARG A 21 5.32 20.60 0.78
C ARG A 21 4.63 19.26 1.07
N GLU A 22 3.78 18.80 0.16
CA GLU A 22 3.08 17.52 0.31
C GLU A 22 4.05 16.35 0.20
N LEU A 23 5.04 16.47 -0.70
CA LEU A 23 6.12 15.51 -0.83
C LEU A 23 6.89 15.34 0.48
N ALA A 24 7.32 16.45 1.09
CA ALA A 24 8.04 16.42 2.37
C ALA A 24 7.20 15.79 3.49
N ALA A 25 5.91 16.16 3.57
CA ALA A 25 4.99 15.58 4.55
C ALA A 25 4.82 14.07 4.34
N MET A 26 4.71 13.62 3.08
CA MET A 26 4.54 12.21 2.75
C MET A 26 5.81 11.40 3.03
N ILE A 27 6.99 11.95 2.71
CA ILE A 27 8.28 11.32 3.06
C ILE A 27 8.39 11.16 4.59
N ALA A 28 8.10 12.21 5.35
CA ALA A 28 8.16 12.17 6.81
C ALA A 28 7.18 11.14 7.40
N TYR A 29 5.96 11.09 6.87
CA TYR A 29 4.94 10.10 7.23
C TYR A 29 5.47 8.67 7.03
N ILE A 30 6.00 8.38 5.83
CA ILE A 30 6.50 7.05 5.48
C ILE A 30 7.66 6.62 6.38
N LEU A 31 8.64 7.51 6.60
CA LEU A 31 9.81 7.20 7.43
C LEU A 31 9.42 6.96 8.90
N THR A 32 8.51 7.78 9.43
CA THR A 32 8.00 7.61 10.80
C THR A 32 7.27 6.28 10.96
N SER A 33 6.37 5.96 10.03
CA SER A 33 5.66 4.69 10.02
C SER A 33 6.59 3.48 9.92
N SER A 34 7.66 3.58 9.12
CA SER A 34 8.68 2.54 8.97
C SER A 34 9.43 2.29 10.27
N GLU A 35 9.83 3.35 10.96
CA GLU A 35 10.53 3.27 12.23
C GLU A 35 9.64 2.67 13.33
N THR A 36 8.37 3.08 13.42
CA THR A 36 7.41 2.51 14.36
C THR A 36 7.20 1.02 14.10
N ALA A 37 7.01 0.62 12.85
CA ALA A 37 6.85 -0.78 12.47
C ALA A 37 8.10 -1.61 12.80
N ARG A 38 9.30 -1.05 12.58
CA ARG A 38 10.58 -1.69 12.93
C ARG A 38 10.70 -1.93 14.43
N ARG A 39 10.35 -0.94 15.26
CA ARG A 39 10.36 -1.07 16.73
C ARG A 39 9.36 -2.11 17.23
N ALA A 40 8.13 -2.08 16.72
CA ALA A 40 7.10 -3.06 17.08
C ALA A 40 7.51 -4.48 16.65
N GLY A 41 8.08 -4.63 15.46
CA GLY A 41 8.64 -5.90 14.98
C GLY A 41 9.74 -6.41 15.89
N ALA A 42 10.70 -5.56 16.27
CA ALA A 42 11.78 -5.92 17.18
C ALA A 42 11.25 -6.42 18.54
N MET A 43 10.23 -5.76 19.10
CA MET A 43 9.57 -6.22 20.35
C MET A 43 8.87 -7.58 20.18
N ALA A 44 8.36 -7.87 18.99
CA ALA A 44 7.73 -9.14 18.64
C ALA A 44 8.72 -10.22 18.16
N GLY A 45 10.03 -9.94 18.14
CA GLY A 45 11.06 -10.86 17.62
C GLY A 45 11.06 -11.00 16.10
N ILE A 46 10.46 -10.06 15.36
CA ILE A 46 10.38 -10.02 13.91
C ILE A 46 11.34 -8.94 13.39
N THR A 47 12.39 -9.34 12.69
CA THR A 47 13.29 -8.40 12.01
C THR A 47 12.62 -7.82 10.76
N ALA A 48 12.46 -6.50 10.71
CA ALA A 48 12.04 -5.81 9.49
C ALA A 48 13.24 -5.69 8.53
N GLU A 49 13.22 -6.45 7.43
CA GLU A 49 14.31 -6.51 6.44
C GLU A 49 14.34 -5.34 5.43
N TRP A 50 13.36 -4.43 5.49
CA TRP A 50 13.19 -3.41 4.47
C TRP A 50 12.71 -2.08 5.05
N SER A 51 13.29 -0.98 4.56
CA SER A 51 12.84 0.39 4.79
C SER A 51 12.67 1.09 3.44
N PRO A 52 11.55 1.80 3.21
CA PRO A 52 11.34 2.57 2.00
C PRO A 52 12.38 3.70 1.87
N VAL A 53 12.96 3.81 0.68
CA VAL A 53 13.91 4.88 0.35
C VAL A 53 13.13 5.99 -0.38
N PRO A 54 13.22 7.25 0.06
CA PRO A 54 12.63 8.37 -0.66
C PRO A 54 13.20 8.47 -2.08
N ALA A 55 12.32 8.44 -3.07
CA ALA A 55 12.70 8.48 -4.49
C ALA A 55 11.56 9.11 -5.31
N PRO A 56 11.26 10.41 -5.11
CA PRO A 56 10.02 11.01 -5.56
C PRO A 56 9.77 10.84 -7.06
N VAL A 57 8.51 10.60 -7.42
CA VAL A 57 8.08 10.49 -8.81
C VAL A 57 7.97 11.87 -9.43
N VAL A 58 8.71 12.11 -10.51
CA VAL A 58 8.82 13.43 -11.19
C VAL A 58 7.89 13.59 -12.40
N HIS A 59 7.12 12.56 -12.74
CA HIS A 59 6.17 12.56 -13.86
C HIS A 59 4.78 12.09 -13.41
N PRO A 60 3.69 12.41 -14.14
CA PRO A 60 2.37 11.89 -13.81
C PRO A 60 2.32 10.35 -13.89
N VAL A 61 1.57 9.72 -12.98
CA VAL A 61 1.41 8.26 -12.90
C VAL A 61 -0.04 7.88 -12.88
N ARG A 62 -0.40 6.90 -13.71
CA ARG A 62 -1.74 6.32 -13.71
C ARG A 62 -1.82 5.21 -12.67
N PHE A 63 -2.93 5.16 -11.94
CA PHE A 63 -3.22 4.18 -10.92
C PHE A 63 -4.52 3.42 -11.22
N SER A 64 -4.62 2.21 -10.66
CA SER A 64 -5.88 1.50 -10.51
C SER A 64 -6.08 0.99 -9.10
N ILE A 65 -7.28 1.21 -8.56
CA ILE A 65 -7.77 0.61 -7.32
C ILE A 65 -8.78 -0.47 -7.67
N THR A 66 -8.55 -1.68 -7.17
CA THR A 66 -9.45 -2.83 -7.35
C THR A 66 -9.96 -3.27 -5.99
N ARG A 67 -11.28 -3.34 -5.80
CA ARG A 67 -11.86 -4.02 -4.63
C ARG A 67 -11.57 -5.51 -4.77
N ALA A 68 -10.80 -6.06 -3.84
CA ALA A 68 -10.46 -7.48 -3.84
C ALA A 68 -11.61 -8.36 -3.32
N GLY A 69 -12.44 -7.81 -2.44
CA GLY A 69 -13.56 -8.50 -1.80
C GLY A 69 -13.57 -8.27 -0.30
N ASP A 70 -14.37 -9.09 0.38
CA ASP A 70 -14.55 -9.04 1.82
C ASP A 70 -13.44 -9.84 2.52
N PRO A 71 -12.85 -9.33 3.60
CA PRO A 71 -11.79 -10.04 4.31
C PRO A 71 -12.32 -11.31 4.99
N ALA A 72 -11.49 -12.37 5.03
CA ALA A 72 -11.79 -13.57 5.80
C ALA A 72 -11.98 -13.25 7.30
N PRO A 73 -12.96 -13.91 7.97
CA PRO A 73 -13.18 -13.72 9.41
C PRO A 73 -11.91 -13.98 10.23
N GLY A 74 -11.57 -13.07 11.15
CA GLY A 74 -10.46 -13.22 12.09
C GLY A 74 -9.09 -12.73 11.61
N VAL A 75 -8.95 -12.27 10.36
CA VAL A 75 -7.70 -11.65 9.85
C VAL A 75 -7.71 -10.14 10.04
N PHE A 76 -8.85 -9.51 9.82
CA PHE A 76 -9.06 -8.08 10.00
C PHE A 76 -10.08 -7.82 11.11
N PRO A 77 -10.03 -6.65 11.77
CA PRO A 77 -11.09 -6.19 12.66
C PRO A 77 -12.48 -6.28 12.02
N ALA A 78 -13.52 -6.56 12.81
CA ALA A 78 -14.87 -6.84 12.32
C ALA A 78 -15.54 -5.64 11.61
N ASP A 79 -15.02 -4.44 11.80
CA ASP A 79 -15.43 -3.20 11.12
C ASP A 79 -14.86 -3.08 9.69
N VAL A 80 -13.87 -3.89 9.33
CA VAL A 80 -13.34 -3.94 7.97
C VAL A 80 -14.27 -4.77 7.09
N ARG A 81 -15.00 -4.07 6.23
CA ARG A 81 -15.91 -4.70 5.26
C ARG A 81 -15.23 -5.07 3.95
N ASP A 82 -14.21 -4.31 3.57
CA ASP A 82 -13.63 -4.36 2.24
C ASP A 82 -12.11 -4.29 2.28
N VAL A 83 -11.50 -4.95 1.30
CA VAL A 83 -10.07 -4.81 1.00
C VAL A 83 -9.89 -4.27 -0.42
N TYR A 84 -9.00 -3.29 -0.56
CA TYR A 84 -8.69 -2.61 -1.82
C TYR A 84 -7.22 -2.76 -2.17
N LEU A 85 -6.93 -3.23 -3.39
CA LEU A 85 -5.59 -3.30 -3.95
C LEU A 85 -5.32 -2.04 -4.77
N ILE A 86 -4.12 -1.47 -4.64
CA ILE A 86 -3.67 -0.32 -5.43
C ILE A 86 -2.48 -0.72 -6.31
N ALA A 87 -2.54 -0.36 -7.59
CA ALA A 87 -1.51 -0.60 -8.59
C ALA A 87 -1.14 0.68 -9.32
N ALA A 88 0.15 0.88 -9.58
CA ALA A 88 0.64 1.88 -10.51
C ALA A 88 0.74 1.25 -11.91
N LEU A 89 0.18 1.91 -12.91
CA LEU A 89 0.11 1.46 -14.31
C LEU A 89 1.21 2.12 -15.18
N SER A 90 2.27 2.63 -14.57
CA SER A 90 3.38 3.28 -15.28
C SER A 90 4.09 2.31 -16.23
N PRO A 91 4.52 2.78 -17.42
CA PRO A 91 5.50 2.05 -18.19
C PRO A 91 6.82 2.09 -17.41
N SER A 92 7.31 0.91 -17.02
CA SER A 92 8.60 0.66 -16.36
C SER A 92 8.74 1.09 -14.88
N PHE A 93 8.74 0.09 -13.98
CA PHE A 93 9.79 -0.06 -12.96
C PHE A 93 9.91 -1.54 -12.50
N ALA A 94 11.06 -2.13 -12.82
CA ALA A 94 11.92 -3.00 -12.01
C ALA A 94 11.37 -4.26 -11.30
N ALA A 95 10.15 -4.74 -11.53
CA ALA A 95 9.71 -5.96 -10.85
C ALA A 95 10.12 -7.28 -11.55
N GLY A 96 10.68 -7.19 -12.77
CA GLY A 96 10.94 -8.34 -13.63
C GLY A 96 9.66 -9.10 -14.01
N PRO A 97 9.76 -10.22 -14.75
CA PRO A 97 8.62 -11.06 -15.07
C PRO A 97 7.88 -11.53 -13.82
N GLY A 98 6.70 -10.96 -13.58
CA GLY A 98 5.70 -11.30 -12.57
C GLY A 98 5.82 -10.59 -11.21
N GLY A 99 6.37 -9.38 -11.19
CA GLY A 99 6.08 -8.37 -10.16
C GLY A 99 4.68 -8.44 -9.55
N PRO A 100 4.48 -8.04 -8.28
CA PRO A 100 3.13 -8.03 -7.77
C PRO A 100 2.37 -6.97 -8.57
N ASN A 101 1.23 -7.34 -9.16
CA ASN A 101 0.42 -6.40 -9.94
C ASN A 101 -0.04 -5.19 -9.09
N HIS A 102 0.16 -5.22 -7.76
CA HIS A 102 -0.26 -4.23 -6.78
C HIS A 102 0.89 -3.91 -5.83
N PHE A 103 1.07 -2.65 -5.47
CA PHE A 103 2.14 -2.21 -4.57
C PHE A 103 1.68 -2.01 -3.12
N GLY A 104 0.37 -1.97 -2.89
CA GLY A 104 -0.16 -1.82 -1.55
C GLY A 104 -1.58 -2.31 -1.41
N VAL A 105 -2.01 -2.39 -0.15
CA VAL A 105 -3.38 -2.72 0.23
C VAL A 105 -3.93 -1.76 1.26
N ALA A 106 -5.22 -1.49 1.15
CA ALA A 106 -5.96 -0.68 2.10
C ALA A 106 -7.29 -1.33 2.47
N THR A 107 -7.79 -0.97 3.65
CA THR A 107 -9.08 -1.42 4.22
C THR A 107 -10.22 -0.45 3.95
N SER A 108 -9.95 0.64 3.23
CA SER A 108 -10.95 1.59 2.75
C SER A 108 -10.51 2.17 1.41
N TYR A 109 -11.47 2.66 0.63
CA TYR A 109 -11.18 3.30 -0.66
C TYR A 109 -10.33 4.57 -0.50
N ALA A 110 -10.63 5.39 0.51
CA ALA A 110 -9.86 6.60 0.85
C ALA A 110 -8.39 6.27 1.17
N HIS A 111 -8.15 5.22 1.96
CA HIS A 111 -6.81 4.74 2.26
C HIS A 111 -6.10 4.19 1.02
N ALA A 112 -6.82 3.52 0.12
CA ALA A 112 -6.26 3.07 -1.15
C ALA A 112 -5.80 4.24 -2.02
N ARG A 113 -6.54 5.36 -2.03
CA ARG A 113 -6.12 6.60 -2.68
C ARG A 113 -4.93 7.24 -1.98
N HIS A 114 -4.89 7.21 -0.65
CA HIS A 114 -3.77 7.76 0.10
C HIS A 114 -2.46 7.01 -0.20
N LEU A 115 -2.52 5.69 -0.37
CA LEU A 115 -1.38 4.88 -0.81
C LEU A 115 -0.83 5.29 -2.18
N ALA A 116 -1.64 5.84 -3.09
CA ALA A 116 -1.14 6.38 -4.35
C ALA A 116 -0.20 7.57 -4.14
N HIS A 117 -0.50 8.46 -3.19
CA HIS A 117 0.41 9.55 -2.81
C HIS A 117 1.69 9.04 -2.11
N VAL A 118 1.58 7.97 -1.30
CA VAL A 118 2.75 7.29 -0.73
C VAL A 118 3.69 6.81 -1.83
N TYR A 119 3.15 6.20 -2.88
CA TYR A 119 3.94 5.77 -4.04
C TYR A 119 4.63 6.94 -4.75
N MET A 120 3.97 8.11 -4.86
CA MET A 120 4.57 9.28 -5.49
C MET A 120 5.77 9.84 -4.71
N ALA A 121 5.87 9.59 -3.40
CA ALA A 121 6.92 10.14 -2.54
C ALA A 121 8.11 9.20 -2.32
N ALA A 122 7.83 7.91 -2.11
CA ALA A 122 8.84 6.88 -1.90
C ALA A 122 8.43 5.59 -2.63
N PRO A 123 8.51 5.56 -3.97
CA PRO A 123 8.41 4.32 -4.71
C PRO A 123 9.57 3.44 -4.24
N PRO A 124 9.28 2.28 -3.63
CA PRO A 124 9.10 1.10 -4.47
C PRO A 124 8.06 0.11 -3.90
N PRO A 125 7.62 -0.85 -4.73
CA PRO A 125 8.11 -2.17 -4.36
C PRO A 125 8.43 -3.13 -5.50
N SER A 126 9.35 -4.04 -5.18
CA SER A 126 9.55 -5.32 -5.87
C SER A 126 8.44 -6.32 -5.49
N ARG A 127 8.51 -7.56 -6.01
CA ARG A 127 7.66 -8.70 -5.56
C ARG A 127 7.57 -8.90 -4.05
N ARG A 128 8.58 -8.43 -3.30
CA ARG A 128 8.75 -8.78 -1.89
C ARG A 128 8.37 -7.67 -0.92
N HIS A 129 8.26 -6.42 -1.37
CA HIS A 129 8.01 -5.27 -0.53
C HIS A 129 6.68 -4.62 -0.91
N GLY A 130 6.16 -3.70 -0.10
CA GLY A 130 4.87 -3.08 -0.35
C GLY A 130 4.30 -2.45 0.92
N TYR A 131 3.13 -1.86 0.80
CA TYR A 131 2.52 -1.10 1.89
C TYR A 131 1.16 -1.68 2.30
N ILE A 132 0.91 -1.79 3.60
CA ILE A 132 -0.43 -2.07 4.14
C ILE A 132 -0.93 -0.83 4.87
N MET A 133 -2.14 -0.37 4.56
CA MET A 133 -2.82 0.69 5.29
C MET A 133 -3.97 0.10 6.12
N ARG A 134 -3.80 0.16 7.45
CA ARG A 134 -4.76 -0.35 8.44
C ARG A 134 -6.00 0.55 8.55
N PRO A 135 -7.08 0.08 9.21
CA PRO A 135 -8.32 0.85 9.35
C PRO A 135 -8.16 2.18 10.08
N ALA A 136 -7.24 2.28 11.04
CA ALA A 136 -6.92 3.53 11.73
C ALA A 136 -5.97 4.45 10.92
N GLY A 137 -5.71 4.13 9.65
CA GLY A 137 -4.83 4.90 8.77
C GLY A 137 -3.35 4.60 8.93
N HIS A 138 -2.95 3.76 9.88
CA HIS A 138 -1.54 3.39 10.07
C HIS A 138 -0.95 2.70 8.84
N LEU A 139 0.18 3.23 8.35
CA LEU A 139 0.97 2.63 7.28
C LEU A 139 1.96 1.61 7.85
N GLU A 140 1.96 0.41 7.29
CA GLU A 140 2.86 -0.69 7.63
C GLU A 140 3.67 -1.11 6.40
N PRO A 141 4.89 -0.57 6.22
CA PRO A 141 5.78 -0.94 5.12
C PRO A 141 6.46 -2.30 5.34
N ALA A 142 6.63 -2.74 6.60
CA ALA A 142 7.33 -3.97 6.94
C ALA A 142 6.47 -5.24 6.83
N ALA A 143 5.14 -5.13 6.88
CA ALA A 143 4.28 -6.31 6.89
C ALA A 143 4.30 -7.08 5.56
N TRP A 144 4.57 -6.42 4.44
CA TRP A 144 4.60 -7.07 3.12
C TRP A 144 5.84 -7.95 2.90
N SER A 145 6.93 -7.72 3.65
CA SER A 145 8.16 -8.52 3.55
C SER A 145 7.99 -9.92 4.13
N SER A 146 7.20 -10.07 5.20
CA SER A 146 6.92 -11.37 5.83
C SER A 146 6.12 -12.28 4.91
N ARG A 147 6.65 -13.47 4.62
CA ARG A 147 5.94 -14.53 3.90
C ARG A 147 4.61 -14.88 4.59
N ALA A 148 4.55 -14.84 5.91
CA ALA A 148 3.34 -15.14 6.67
C ALA A 148 2.27 -14.06 6.50
N ALA A 149 2.64 -12.79 6.63
CA ALA A 149 1.73 -11.68 6.41
C ALA A 149 1.28 -11.59 4.95
N ARG A 150 2.19 -11.77 3.98
CA ARG A 150 1.85 -11.88 2.56
C ARG A 150 0.91 -13.06 2.27
N ARG A 151 1.12 -14.24 2.88
CA ARG A 151 0.23 -15.41 2.70
C ARG A 151 -1.12 -15.24 3.39
N SER A 152 -1.15 -14.65 4.59
CA SER A 152 -2.38 -14.33 5.31
C SER A 152 -3.21 -13.36 4.48
N PHE A 153 -2.54 -12.33 3.95
CA PHE A 153 -3.13 -11.37 3.05
C PHE A 153 -3.66 -12.02 1.76
N ILE A 154 -2.84 -12.75 1.00
CA ILE A 154 -3.30 -13.44 -0.22
C ILE A 154 -4.49 -14.36 0.07
N ARG A 155 -4.45 -15.13 1.17
CA ARG A 155 -5.57 -15.99 1.59
C ARG A 155 -6.82 -15.20 1.93
N SER A 156 -6.69 -13.99 2.49
CA SER A 156 -7.85 -13.12 2.73
C SER A 156 -8.51 -12.61 1.44
N LEU A 157 -7.82 -12.66 0.28
CA LEU A 157 -8.37 -12.26 -1.02
C LEU A 157 -8.98 -13.40 -1.83
N THR A 158 -8.57 -14.64 -1.54
CA THR A 158 -9.01 -15.84 -2.26
C THR A 158 -9.85 -16.67 -1.32
N THR A 159 -11.17 -16.46 -1.35
CA THR A 159 -12.14 -17.43 -0.84
C THR A 159 -12.35 -18.52 -1.88
#